data_AF-A0A3A3I1W5-F1
#
_entry.id   AF-A0A3A3I1W5-F1
#
_cell.length_a   1.000
_cell.length_b   1.000
_cell.length_c   1.000
_cell.angle_alpha   90.00
_cell.angle_beta   90.00
_cell.angle_gamma   90.00
#
_symmetry.space_group_name_H-M   'P 1'
#
loop_
_entity.id
_entity.type
_entity.pdbx_description
1 polymer ?
#
loop_
_entity_poly.entity_id
_entity_poly.type
_entity_poly.pdbx_seq_one_letter_code
_entity_poly.pdbx_strand_id
1 'polypeptide(L)'
;MEIHDKRDVLDVRDATVANSRFDNTNLSNTQFHNTNLSNTAFVDVLLCNSRIVDANMSNAYFSDIDLTNVKIEKANIAGMTINGIAVDQLLKDYEAAQAAGGK
;
A
#
# COMPACT_ATOMS: atom_id res chain seq x y z
N MET A 1 -14.54 -4.98 3.40
CA MET A 1 -14.79 -3.96 4.43
C MET A 1 -14.84 -2.60 3.75
N GLU A 2 -15.68 -1.69 4.21
CA GLU A 2 -15.73 -0.33 3.67
C GLU A 2 -15.53 0.67 4.81
N ILE A 3 -14.64 1.64 4.63
CA ILE A 3 -14.42 2.73 5.58
C ILE A 3 -14.47 4.06 4.82
N HIS A 4 -15.30 4.97 5.32
CA HIS A 4 -15.53 6.30 4.75
C HIS A 4 -15.33 7.37 5.82
N ASP A 5 -14.77 8.52 5.43
CA ASP A 5 -14.73 9.76 6.23
C ASP A 5 -14.15 9.61 7.65
N LYS A 6 -13.30 8.61 7.85
CA LYS A 6 -12.80 8.19 9.17
C LYS A 6 -11.43 8.79 9.44
N ARG A 7 -11.18 9.17 10.71
CA ARG A 7 -9.89 9.72 11.16
C ARG A 7 -9.40 8.97 12.39
N ASP A 8 -9.03 7.71 12.19
CA ASP A 8 -8.59 6.83 13.25
C ASP A 8 -7.28 6.14 12.88
N VAL A 9 -6.39 5.99 13.87
CA VAL A 9 -5.22 5.11 13.76
C VAL A 9 -5.71 3.69 13.90
N LEU A 10 -5.40 2.85 12.92
CA LEU A 10 -5.73 1.42 12.99
C LEU A 10 -4.49 0.61 13.40
N ASP A 11 -4.74 -0.49 14.08
CA ASP A 11 -3.76 -1.56 14.31
C ASP A 11 -4.37 -2.84 13.75
N VAL A 12 -3.95 -3.21 12.54
CA VAL A 12 -4.53 -4.33 11.79
C VAL A 12 -3.50 -5.44 11.72
N ARG A 13 -3.74 -6.53 12.47
CA ARG A 13 -2.83 -7.66 12.58
C ARG A 13 -3.53 -8.97 12.29
N ASP A 14 -2.84 -9.88 11.60
CA ASP A 14 -3.30 -11.25 11.35
C ASP A 14 -4.72 -11.31 10.73
N ALA A 15 -5.04 -10.33 9.90
CA ALA A 15 -6.40 -10.08 9.42
C ALA A 15 -6.50 -10.15 7.89
N THR A 16 -7.66 -10.61 7.42
CA THR A 16 -8.04 -10.50 6.00
C THR A 16 -8.94 -9.29 5.80
N VAL A 17 -8.43 -8.34 5.03
CA VAL A 17 -9.11 -7.11 4.61
C VAL A 17 -9.16 -7.02 3.07
N ALA A 18 -8.99 -8.15 2.37
CA ALA A 18 -9.04 -8.23 0.92
C ALA A 18 -10.38 -7.75 0.34
N ASN A 19 -10.35 -7.22 -0.88
CA ASN A 19 -11.51 -6.64 -1.59
C ASN A 19 -12.23 -5.55 -0.77
N SER A 20 -11.47 -4.80 0.03
CA SER A 20 -12.01 -3.68 0.82
C SER A 20 -11.82 -2.35 0.11
N ARG A 21 -12.54 -1.33 0.58
CA ARG A 21 -12.40 0.05 0.13
C ARG A 21 -12.23 0.99 1.32
N PHE A 22 -11.23 1.85 1.23
CA PHE A 22 -10.98 2.97 2.13
C PHE A 22 -11.06 4.24 1.31
N ASP A 23 -11.98 5.13 1.66
CA ASP A 23 -12.33 6.30 0.87
C ASP A 23 -12.40 7.55 1.75
N ASN A 24 -11.64 8.59 1.41
CA ASN A 24 -11.57 9.82 2.19
C ASN A 24 -11.26 9.57 3.68
N THR A 25 -10.22 8.79 3.96
CA THR A 25 -9.86 8.41 5.34
C THR A 25 -8.48 8.93 5.73
N ASN A 26 -8.32 9.29 7.00
CA ASN A 26 -7.01 9.51 7.58
C ASN A 26 -6.60 8.25 8.38
N LEU A 27 -5.65 7.51 7.81
CA LEU A 27 -5.04 6.32 8.40
C LEU A 27 -3.58 6.58 8.78
N SER A 28 -3.18 7.85 8.98
CA SER A 28 -1.81 8.19 9.34
C SER A 28 -1.38 7.46 10.63
N ASN A 29 -0.13 7.02 10.67
CA ASN A 29 0.47 6.23 11.75
C ASN A 29 -0.12 4.82 11.95
N THR A 30 -0.93 4.33 11.01
CA THR A 30 -1.52 2.98 11.05
C THR A 30 -0.46 1.90 10.84
N GLN A 31 -0.68 0.74 11.45
CA GLN A 31 0.15 -0.45 11.25
C GLN A 31 -0.69 -1.57 10.61
N PHE A 32 -0.19 -2.14 9.52
CA PHE A 32 -0.70 -3.37 8.92
C PHE A 32 0.38 -4.44 9.02
N HIS A 33 0.16 -5.48 9.82
CA HIS A 33 1.14 -6.56 10.03
C HIS A 33 0.54 -7.94 9.77
N ASN A 34 1.16 -8.73 8.90
CA ASN A 34 0.67 -10.06 8.54
C ASN A 34 -0.81 -10.02 8.06
N THR A 35 -1.10 -9.15 7.08
CA THR A 35 -2.47 -8.90 6.62
C THR A 35 -2.65 -9.27 5.16
N ASN A 36 -3.87 -9.70 4.80
CA ASN A 36 -4.26 -9.83 3.40
C ASN A 36 -5.04 -8.59 2.95
N LEU A 37 -4.38 -7.73 2.18
CA LEU A 37 -4.88 -6.49 1.57
C LEU A 37 -5.14 -6.65 0.05
N SER A 38 -5.19 -7.86 -0.49
CA SER A 38 -5.30 -8.07 -1.93
C SER A 38 -6.58 -7.46 -2.51
N ASN A 39 -6.49 -6.85 -3.70
CA ASN A 39 -7.59 -6.16 -4.38
C ASN A 39 -8.24 -5.04 -3.55
N THR A 40 -7.53 -4.48 -2.57
CA THR A 40 -8.05 -3.36 -1.75
C THR A 40 -7.84 -2.04 -2.48
N ALA A 41 -8.85 -1.16 -2.41
CA ALA A 41 -8.76 0.19 -2.92
C ALA A 41 -8.58 1.21 -1.78
N PHE A 42 -7.58 2.07 -1.91
CA PHE A 42 -7.33 3.24 -1.07
C PHE A 42 -7.44 4.50 -1.94
N VAL A 43 -8.50 5.28 -1.74
CA VAL A 43 -8.79 6.49 -2.53
C VAL A 43 -8.91 7.68 -1.60
N ASP A 44 -8.18 8.75 -1.88
CA ASP A 44 -8.13 9.95 -1.01
C ASP A 44 -7.75 9.59 0.44
N VAL A 45 -6.68 8.80 0.62
CA VAL A 45 -6.26 8.28 1.93
C VAL A 45 -4.93 8.89 2.36
N LEU A 46 -4.88 9.39 3.60
CA LEU A 46 -3.63 9.78 4.25
C LEU A 46 -3.00 8.58 4.96
N LEU A 47 -1.83 8.14 4.50
CA LEU A 47 -1.07 7.03 5.09
C LEU A 47 0.23 7.50 5.77
N CYS A 48 0.39 8.80 6.02
CA CYS A 48 1.64 9.37 6.54
C CYS A 48 2.19 8.58 7.75
N ASN A 49 3.48 8.27 7.75
CA ASN A 49 4.20 7.50 8.78
C ASN A 49 3.65 6.08 9.05
N SER A 50 2.81 5.53 8.17
CA SER A 50 2.28 4.18 8.32
C SER A 50 3.30 3.11 7.94
N ARG A 51 3.11 1.91 8.48
CA ARG A 51 3.93 0.74 8.14
C ARG A 51 3.06 -0.41 7.67
N ILE A 52 3.48 -1.04 6.59
CA ILE A 52 2.86 -2.25 6.05
C ILE A 52 3.94 -3.33 5.98
N VAL A 53 3.81 -4.36 6.79
CA VAL A 53 4.82 -5.41 6.96
C VAL A 53 4.19 -6.79 6.79
N ASP A 54 4.86 -7.67 6.04
CA ASP A 54 4.41 -9.06 5.83
C ASP A 54 2.98 -9.11 5.26
N ALA A 55 2.65 -8.23 4.30
CA ALA A 55 1.29 -8.09 3.78
C ALA A 55 1.14 -8.61 2.34
N ASN A 56 -0.01 -9.18 2.02
CA ASN A 56 -0.39 -9.40 0.63
C ASN A 56 -1.11 -8.18 0.08
N MET A 57 -0.45 -7.40 -0.78
CA MET A 57 -0.98 -6.20 -1.45
C MET A 57 -1.20 -6.43 -2.94
N SER A 58 -1.35 -7.69 -3.37
CA SER A 58 -1.55 -8.00 -4.79
C SER A 58 -2.81 -7.31 -5.33
N ASN A 59 -2.67 -6.67 -6.49
CA ASN A 59 -3.68 -5.83 -7.12
C ASN A 59 -4.26 -4.72 -6.21
N ALA A 60 -3.56 -4.32 -5.15
CA ALA A 60 -3.99 -3.18 -4.36
C ALA A 60 -3.90 -1.90 -5.20
N TYR A 61 -4.90 -1.05 -5.07
CA TYR A 61 -5.05 0.18 -5.83
C TYR A 61 -4.98 1.37 -4.90
N PHE A 62 -4.06 2.29 -5.19
CA PHE A 62 -3.91 3.54 -4.47
C PHE A 62 -4.11 4.72 -5.43
N SER A 63 -5.01 5.65 -5.09
CA SER A 63 -5.21 6.91 -5.83
C SER A 63 -5.28 8.07 -4.87
N ASP A 64 -4.60 9.17 -5.22
CA ASP A 64 -4.67 10.43 -4.49
C ASP A 64 -4.30 10.26 -3.00
N ILE A 65 -3.23 9.51 -2.76
CA ILE A 65 -2.76 9.15 -1.42
C ILE A 65 -1.54 9.95 -0.99
N ASP A 66 -1.42 10.18 0.32
CA ASP A 66 -0.18 10.68 0.93
C ASP A 66 0.66 9.52 1.49
N LEU A 67 1.81 9.29 0.86
CA LEU A 67 2.79 8.25 1.22
C LEU A 67 3.98 8.77 2.04
N THR A 68 3.91 9.99 2.58
CA THR A 68 5.01 10.58 3.34
C THR A 68 5.47 9.65 4.46
N ASN A 69 6.75 9.25 4.42
CA ASN A 69 7.38 8.32 5.36
C ASN A 69 6.73 6.92 5.47
N VAL A 70 5.97 6.48 4.47
CA VAL A 70 5.42 5.12 4.44
C VAL A 70 6.53 4.11 4.19
N LYS A 71 6.47 2.98 4.90
CA LYS A 71 7.32 1.82 4.66
C LYS A 71 6.46 0.60 4.33
N ILE A 72 6.75 -0.01 3.18
CA ILE A 72 6.17 -1.28 2.75
C ILE A 72 7.30 -2.30 2.69
N GLU A 73 7.23 -3.33 3.53
CA GLU A 73 8.30 -4.32 3.70
C GLU A 73 7.74 -5.73 3.64
N LYS A 74 8.48 -6.64 2.98
CA LYS A 74 8.10 -8.06 2.83
C LYS A 74 6.67 -8.25 2.30
N ALA A 75 6.22 -7.34 1.45
CA ALA A 75 4.87 -7.37 0.89
C ALA A 75 4.85 -8.02 -0.49
N ASN A 76 3.79 -8.75 -0.80
CA ASN A 76 3.49 -9.12 -2.18
C ASN A 76 2.82 -7.94 -2.88
N ILE A 77 3.50 -7.30 -3.82
CA ILE A 77 3.03 -6.11 -4.55
C ILE A 77 2.65 -6.40 -6.01
N ALA A 78 2.49 -7.68 -6.39
CA ALA A 78 2.15 -8.04 -7.77
C ALA A 78 0.86 -7.35 -8.23
N GLY A 79 0.92 -6.59 -9.32
CA GLY A 79 -0.21 -5.82 -9.85
C GLY A 79 -0.62 -4.61 -9.00
N MET A 80 0.13 -4.27 -7.94
CA MET A 80 -0.13 -3.07 -7.14
C MET A 80 0.09 -1.81 -7.98
N THR A 81 -0.82 -0.84 -7.84
CA THR A 81 -0.71 0.45 -8.55
C THR A 81 -0.80 1.62 -7.59
N ILE A 82 0.00 2.66 -7.86
CA ILE A 82 -0.09 3.97 -7.18
C ILE A 82 -0.32 5.02 -8.26
N ASN A 83 -1.45 5.73 -8.19
CA ASN A 83 -1.89 6.69 -9.19
C ASN A 83 -1.84 6.11 -10.62
N GLY A 84 -2.26 4.84 -10.75
CA GLY A 84 -2.24 4.10 -12.02
C GLY A 84 -0.87 3.57 -12.47
N ILE A 85 0.22 3.86 -11.75
CA ILE A 85 1.57 3.37 -12.07
C ILE A 85 1.78 2.00 -11.44
N ALA A 86 2.11 1.00 -12.24
CA ALA A 86 2.43 -0.36 -11.77
C ALA A 86 3.74 -0.38 -10.99
N VAL A 87 3.66 -0.69 -9.69
CA VAL A 87 4.80 -0.60 -8.77
C VAL A 87 5.77 -1.76 -8.98
N ASP A 88 5.27 -2.96 -9.29
CA ASP A 88 6.11 -4.11 -9.57
C ASP A 88 6.96 -3.89 -10.84
N GLN A 89 6.40 -3.25 -11.87
CA GLN A 89 7.15 -2.87 -13.06
C GLN A 89 8.15 -1.75 -12.77
N LEU A 90 7.74 -0.71 -12.04
CA LEU A 90 8.61 0.40 -11.63
C LEU A 90 9.88 -0.09 -10.91
N LEU A 91 9.73 -1.06 -9.99
CA LEU A 91 10.87 -1.62 -9.25
C LEU A 91 11.76 -2.49 -10.14
N LYS A 92 11.18 -3.31 -11.03
CA LYS A 92 11.96 -4.08 -12.01
C LYS A 92 12.78 -3.16 -12.92
N ASP A 93 12.19 -2.07 -13.37
CA ASP A 93 12.87 -1.09 -14.23
C ASP A 93 14.00 -0.37 -13.47
N TYR A 94 13.77 -0.01 -12.21
CA TYR A 94 14.79 0.56 -11.34
C TYR A 94 15.97 -0.40 -11.14
N GLU A 95 15.72 -1.66 -10.80
CA GLU A 95 16.76 -2.68 -10.62
C GLU A 95 17.56 -2.91 -11.91
N ALA A 96 16.88 -2.96 -13.06
CA ALA A 96 17.53 -3.10 -14.36
C ALA A 96 18.42 -1.89 -14.70
N ALA A 97 17.96 -0.67 -14.39
CA ALA A 97 18.75 0.55 -14.58
C ALA A 97 20.01 0.57 -13.70
N GLN A 98 19.90 0.12 -12.44
CA GLN A 98 21.05 0.03 -11.54
C GLN A 98 22.06 -1.03 -11.99
N ALA A 99 21.59 -2.16 -12.52
CA ALA A 99 22.46 -3.19 -13.09
C ALA A 99 23.17 -2.73 -14.38
N ALA A 100 22.52 -1.90 -15.20
CA ALA A 100 23.10 -1.35 -16.41
C ALA A 100 24.08 -0.18 -16.16
N GLY A 101 23.87 0.59 -15.09
CA GLY A 101 24.73 1.70 -14.67
C GLY A 101 25.98 1.30 -13.89
N GLY A 102 26.16 0.01 -13.60
CA GLY A 102 27.37 -0.54 -12.98
C GLY A 102 28.52 -0.73 -13.97
N LYS A 103 29.15 0.37 -14.40
CA LYS A 103 30.51 0.40 -14.97
C LYS A 103 31.29 1.55 -14.36
#